data_AF-A0A934LXV6-F1
#
_entry.id   AF-A0A934LXV6-F1
#
_cell.length_a   1.000
_cell.length_b   1.000
_cell.length_c   1.000
_cell.angle_alpha   90.00
_cell.angle_beta   90.00
_cell.angle_gamma   90.00
#
_symmetry.space_group_name_H-M   'P 1'
#
loop_
_entity.id
_entity.type
_entity.pdbx_description
1 polymer ?
#
loop_
_entity_poly.entity_id
_entity_poly.type
_entity_poly.pdbx_seq_one_letter_code
_entity_poly.pdbx_strand_id
1 'polypeptide(L)'
;MSAEATIFAIVLAGAMAVFVLFPFMARRTPAEEISPVYRLATPHQRQILEALSAEKARTVRAIRDLDFDYDVGKLDTATYRTQRVYLIQVYMAIVQRLDDIEAEIHTHLERIEAEIAAFRHVES
;
A
#
# COMPACT_ATOMS: atom_id res chain seq x y z
N MET A 1 20.24 -10.50 43.37
CA MET A 1 19.82 -10.89 42.01
C MET A 1 21.07 -11.27 41.23
N SER A 2 21.08 -12.43 40.56
CA SER A 2 22.24 -12.91 39.80
C SER A 2 22.49 -12.01 38.59
N ALA A 3 23.75 -11.67 38.30
CA ALA A 3 24.13 -10.84 37.15
C ALA A 3 23.62 -11.43 35.83
N GLU A 4 23.55 -12.76 35.74
CA GLU A 4 23.04 -13.50 34.57
C GLU A 4 21.54 -13.26 34.35
N ALA A 5 20.77 -13.22 35.44
CA ALA A 5 19.34 -12.95 35.38
C ALA A 5 19.07 -11.50 34.94
N THR A 6 19.92 -10.56 35.36
CA THR A 6 19.81 -9.15 34.95
C THR A 6 20.11 -8.98 33.46
N ILE A 7 21.15 -9.64 32.95
CA ILE A 7 21.50 -9.59 31.52
C ILE A 7 20.38 -10.20 30.68
N PHE A 8 19.85 -11.36 31.09
CA PHE A 8 18.74 -12.02 30.39
C PHE A 8 17.49 -11.14 30.34
N ALA A 9 17.15 -10.48 31.46
CA ALA A 9 16.01 -9.56 31.52
C ALA A 9 16.17 -8.37 30.57
N ILE A 10 17.37 -7.80 30.46
CA ILE A 10 17.65 -6.67 29.56
C ILE A 10 17.53 -7.10 28.10
N VAL A 11 18.10 -8.26 27.73
CA VAL A 11 18.01 -8.78 26.35
C VAL A 11 16.56 -9.07 25.97
N LEU A 12 15.80 -9.70 26.87
CA LEU A 12 14.39 -10.00 26.63
C LEU A 12 13.55 -8.73 26.49
N ALA A 13 13.76 -7.75 27.36
CA ALA A 13 13.09 -6.45 27.29
C ALA A 13 13.44 -5.70 25.99
N GLY A 14 14.70 -5.73 25.56
CA GLY A 14 15.15 -5.17 24.30
C GLY A 14 14.51 -5.85 23.09
N ALA A 15 14.48 -7.18 23.06
CA ALA A 15 13.86 -7.95 21.98
C ALA A 15 12.34 -7.69 21.90
N MET A 16 11.67 -7.58 23.05
CA MET A 16 10.25 -7.28 23.12
C MET A 16 9.95 -5.84 22.69
N ALA A 17 10.79 -4.87 23.08
CA ALA A 17 10.70 -3.49 22.62
C ALA A 17 10.90 -3.40 21.10
N VAL A 18 11.88 -4.12 20.54
CA VAL A 18 12.08 -4.21 19.08
C VAL A 18 10.86 -4.83 18.42
N PHE A 19 10.32 -5.94 18.93
CA PHE A 19 9.13 -6.59 18.37
C PHE A 19 7.91 -5.67 18.34
N VAL A 20 7.69 -4.88 19.40
CA VAL A 20 6.58 -3.91 19.49
C VAL A 20 6.81 -2.66 18.63
N LEU A 21 8.04 -2.16 18.55
CA LEU A 21 8.38 -0.94 17.82
C LEU A 21 8.64 -1.18 16.32
N PHE A 22 9.01 -2.40 15.92
CA PHE A 22 9.23 -2.81 14.54
C PHE A 22 8.03 -2.50 13.61
N PRO A 23 6.77 -2.86 13.95
CA PRO A 23 5.61 -2.50 13.11
C PRO A 23 5.34 -0.99 13.06
N PHE A 24 5.88 -0.21 13.99
CA PHE A 24 5.75 1.24 14.04
C PHE A 24 6.83 1.96 13.21
N MET A 25 8.08 1.46 13.22
CA MET A 25 9.18 1.97 12.38
C MET A 25 9.10 1.51 10.92
N ALA A 26 8.43 0.39 10.64
CA ALA A 26 8.08 -0.01 9.29
C ALA A 26 7.03 0.90 8.63
N ARG A 27 6.45 1.87 9.38
CA ARG A 27 5.78 3.05 8.82
C ARG A 27 6.79 4.07 8.27
N ARG A 28 7.88 3.60 7.63
CA ARG A 28 8.54 4.44 6.65
C ARG A 28 7.43 4.83 5.69
N THR A 29 7.27 6.14 5.51
CA THR A 29 6.57 6.68 4.36
C THR A 29 6.85 5.73 3.20
N PRO A 30 5.82 5.19 2.51
CA PRO A 30 6.08 4.89 1.14
C PRO A 30 6.46 6.26 0.54
N ALA A 31 7.75 6.58 0.56
CA ALA A 31 8.39 6.78 -0.72
C ALA A 31 8.02 5.51 -1.48
N GLU A 32 6.81 5.55 -2.06
CA GLU A 32 6.41 4.73 -3.16
C GLU A 32 7.70 4.59 -3.96
N GLU A 33 8.10 3.37 -4.30
CA GLU A 33 8.62 3.22 -5.64
C GLU A 33 7.59 3.93 -6.51
N ILE A 34 7.82 5.22 -6.77
CA ILE A 34 6.95 6.04 -7.59
C ILE A 34 7.11 5.33 -8.91
N SER A 35 6.15 4.45 -9.21
CA SER A 35 6.14 3.65 -10.43
C SER A 35 6.51 4.63 -11.52
N PRO A 36 7.48 4.30 -12.41
CA PRO A 36 7.89 5.23 -13.47
C PRO A 36 6.68 5.82 -14.22
N VAL A 37 5.56 5.11 -14.22
CA VAL A 37 4.23 5.52 -14.69
C VAL A 37 3.70 6.82 -14.07
N TYR A 38 3.89 7.07 -12.76
CA TYR A 38 3.47 8.33 -12.12
C TYR A 38 4.16 9.56 -12.71
N ARG A 39 5.43 9.43 -13.13
CA ARG A 39 6.16 10.54 -13.75
C ARG A 39 5.64 10.87 -15.15
N LEU A 40 5.15 9.85 -15.85
CA LEU A 40 4.65 9.92 -17.22
C LEU A 40 3.15 10.27 -17.28
N ALA A 41 2.43 10.13 -16.17
CA ALA A 41 1.03 10.50 -16.03
C ALA A 41 0.80 12.02 -16.19
N THR A 42 -0.36 12.39 -16.72
CA THR A 42 -0.82 13.79 -16.75
C THR A 42 -1.04 14.32 -15.32
N PRO A 43 -1.04 15.66 -15.09
CA PRO A 43 -1.31 16.22 -13.77
C PRO A 43 -2.61 15.74 -13.15
N HIS A 44 -3.66 15.56 -13.97
CA HIS A 44 -4.95 15.06 -13.52
C HIS A 44 -4.89 13.57 -13.11
N GLN A 45 -4.28 12.73 -13.94
CA GLN A 45 -4.08 11.30 -13.62
C GLN A 45 -3.24 11.13 -12.35
N ARG A 46 -2.19 11.93 -12.15
CA ARG A 46 -1.39 11.92 -10.91
C ARG A 46 -2.24 12.19 -9.67
N GLN A 47 -3.08 13.22 -9.70
CA GLN A 47 -3.96 13.54 -8.57
C GLN A 47 -4.91 12.40 -8.25
N ILE A 48 -5.47 11.73 -9.26
CA ILE A 48 -6.36 10.58 -9.07
C ILE A 48 -5.58 9.40 -8.48
N LEU A 49 -4.41 9.10 -9.03
CA LEU A 49 -3.54 8.03 -8.55
C LEU A 49 -3.11 8.26 -7.08
N GLU A 50 -2.72 9.48 -6.72
CA GLU A 50 -2.40 9.86 -5.33
C GLU A 50 -3.60 9.68 -4.39
N ALA A 51 -4.80 10.12 -4.82
CA ALA A 51 -6.02 9.99 -4.04
C ALA A 51 -6.39 8.51 -3.80
N LEU A 52 -6.30 7.67 -4.83
CA LEU A 52 -6.56 6.23 -4.76
C LEU A 52 -5.50 5.49 -3.94
N SER A 53 -4.21 5.84 -4.06
CA SER A 53 -3.14 5.30 -3.20
C SER A 53 -3.39 5.62 -1.73
N ALA A 54 -3.81 6.86 -1.43
CA ALA A 54 -4.16 7.25 -0.07
C ALA A 54 -5.39 6.48 0.43
N GLU A 55 -6.38 6.24 -0.42
CA GLU A 55 -7.56 5.44 -0.08
C GLU A 55 -7.21 3.97 0.17
N LYS A 56 -6.39 3.36 -0.68
CA LYS A 56 -5.84 2.02 -0.50
C LYS A 56 -5.18 1.89 0.87
N ALA A 57 -4.33 2.86 1.24
CA ALA A 57 -3.65 2.86 2.54
C ALA A 57 -4.63 2.99 3.71
N ARG A 58 -5.69 3.81 3.58
CA ARG A 58 -6.77 3.92 4.59
C ARG A 58 -7.52 2.60 4.73
N THR A 59 -7.90 1.96 3.63
CA THR A 59 -8.63 0.68 3.63
C THR A 59 -7.81 -0.44 4.25
N VAL A 60 -6.51 -0.54 3.93
CA VAL A 60 -5.61 -1.51 4.56
C VAL A 60 -5.52 -1.30 6.07
N ARG A 61 -5.47 -0.04 6.52
CA ARG A 61 -5.50 0.27 7.95
C ARG A 61 -6.80 -0.17 8.60
N ALA A 62 -7.95 0.12 7.97
CA ALA A 62 -9.25 -0.29 8.47
C ALA A 62 -9.38 -1.83 8.60
N ILE A 63 -8.84 -2.59 7.63
CA ILE A 63 -8.81 -4.07 7.73
C ILE A 63 -7.98 -4.52 8.93
N ARG A 64 -6.80 -3.92 9.14
CA ARG A 64 -5.94 -4.25 10.27
C ARG A 64 -6.58 -3.91 11.62
N ASP A 65 -7.21 -2.75 11.71
CA ASP A 65 -7.89 -2.32 12.93
C ASP A 65 -9.09 -3.23 13.23
N LEU A 66 -9.83 -3.66 12.19
CA LEU A 66 -10.91 -4.64 12.30
C LEU A 66 -10.41 -6.01 12.80
N ASP A 67 -9.32 -6.51 12.20
CA ASP A 67 -8.70 -7.78 12.61
C ASP A 67 -8.23 -7.70 14.07
N PHE A 68 -7.61 -6.58 14.47
CA PHE A 68 -7.21 -6.35 15.86
C PHE A 68 -8.40 -6.34 16.82
N ASP A 69 -9.47 -5.61 16.48
CA ASP A 69 -10.66 -5.53 17.32
C ASP A 69 -11.34 -6.89 17.51
N TYR A 70 -11.30 -7.75 16.49
CA TYR A 70 -11.75 -9.13 16.61
C TYR A 70 -10.84 -9.96 17.53
N ASP A 71 -9.53 -9.88 17.35
CA ASP A 71 -8.55 -10.65 18.14
C ASP A 71 -8.61 -10.31 19.63
N VAL A 72 -8.92 -9.06 19.98
CA VAL A 72 -9.10 -8.64 21.39
C VAL A 72 -10.53 -8.85 21.91
N GLY A 73 -11.41 -9.48 21.11
CA GLY A 73 -12.76 -9.88 21.52
C GLY A 73 -13.78 -8.74 21.59
N LYS A 74 -13.54 -7.59 20.94
CA LYS A 74 -14.53 -6.49 20.87
C LYS A 74 -15.67 -6.79 19.89
N LEU A 75 -15.47 -7.73 18.97
CA LEU A 75 -16.41 -8.04 17.90
C LEU A 75 -16.81 -9.51 17.95
N ASP A 76 -18.09 -9.77 17.71
CA ASP A 76 -18.54 -11.13 17.44
C ASP A 76 -18.13 -11.59 16.03
N THR A 77 -18.13 -12.91 15.83
CA THR A 77 -17.68 -13.53 14.58
C THR A 77 -18.54 -13.16 13.36
N ALA A 78 -19.85 -12.95 13.53
CA ALA A 78 -20.74 -12.63 12.41
C ALA A 78 -20.51 -11.20 11.91
N THR A 79 -20.40 -10.25 12.84
CA THR A 79 -20.07 -8.84 12.58
C THR A 79 -18.70 -8.72 11.92
N TYR A 80 -17.68 -9.38 12.48
CA TYR A 80 -16.33 -9.39 11.93
C TYR A 80 -16.28 -9.87 10.48
N ARG A 81 -16.84 -11.05 10.18
CA ARG A 81 -16.83 -11.61 8.81
C ARG A 81 -17.49 -10.68 7.82
N THR A 82 -18.64 -10.10 8.19
CA THR A 82 -19.40 -9.22 7.31
C THR A 82 -18.60 -7.96 6.96
N GLN A 83 -18.03 -7.29 7.96
CA GLN A 83 -17.21 -6.09 7.76
C GLN A 83 -15.93 -6.39 7.00
N ARG A 84 -15.30 -7.53 7.27
CA ARG A 84 -14.05 -7.92 6.61
C ARG A 84 -14.23 -8.19 5.13
N VAL A 85 -15.29 -8.89 4.75
CA VAL A 85 -15.64 -9.13 3.34
C VAL A 85 -15.86 -7.80 2.62
N TYR A 86 -16.62 -6.89 3.24
CA TYR A 86 -16.87 -5.56 2.68
C TYR A 86 -15.58 -4.78 2.44
N LEU A 87 -14.69 -4.70 3.45
CA LEU A 87 -13.43 -3.96 3.32
C LEU A 87 -12.50 -4.58 2.26
N ILE A 88 -12.49 -5.91 2.11
CA ILE A 88 -11.74 -6.59 1.05
C ILE A 88 -12.29 -6.22 -0.33
N GLN A 89 -13.62 -6.19 -0.50
CA GLN A 89 -14.24 -5.79 -1.77
C GLN A 89 -13.89 -4.34 -2.12
N VAL A 90 -13.93 -3.43 -1.14
CA VAL A 90 -13.52 -2.03 -1.32
C VAL A 90 -12.04 -1.95 -1.74
N TYR A 91 -11.16 -2.68 -1.05
CA TYR A 91 -9.74 -2.74 -1.42
C TYR A 91 -9.53 -3.23 -2.85
N MET A 92 -10.22 -4.31 -3.26
CA MET A 92 -10.14 -4.84 -4.62
C MET A 92 -10.59 -3.82 -5.67
N ALA A 93 -11.70 -3.11 -5.41
CA ALA A 93 -12.19 -2.08 -6.33
C ALA A 93 -11.18 -0.92 -6.50
N ILE A 94 -10.53 -0.50 -5.41
CA ILE A 94 -9.49 0.54 -5.46
C ILE A 94 -8.28 0.07 -6.27
N VAL A 95 -7.81 -1.16 -6.03
CA VAL A 95 -6.66 -1.73 -6.77
C VAL A 95 -6.97 -1.86 -8.25
N GLN A 96 -8.14 -2.41 -8.59
CA GLN A 96 -8.55 -2.52 -9.99
C GLN A 96 -8.59 -1.15 -10.68
N ARG A 97 -9.06 -0.12 -9.97
CA ARG A 97 -9.08 1.24 -10.52
C ARG A 97 -7.68 1.83 -10.73
N LEU A 98 -6.75 1.54 -9.84
CA LEU A 98 -5.34 1.91 -10.00
C LEU A 98 -4.75 1.24 -11.25
N ASP A 99 -4.99 -0.07 -11.40
CA ASP A 99 -4.50 -0.88 -12.52
C ASP A 99 -5.05 -0.36 -13.86
N ASP A 100 -6.34 0.01 -13.91
CA ASP A 100 -6.98 0.58 -15.11
C ASP A 100 -6.30 1.89 -15.56
N ILE A 101 -5.98 2.77 -14.61
CA ILE A 101 -5.33 4.06 -14.90
C ILE A 101 -3.88 3.83 -15.35
N GLU A 102 -3.16 2.90 -14.72
CA GLU A 102 -1.81 2.53 -15.12
C GLU A 102 -1.79 1.98 -16.55
N ALA A 103 -2.76 1.12 -16.91
CA ALA A 103 -2.92 0.60 -18.27
C ALA A 103 -3.27 1.70 -19.30
N GLU A 104 -4.11 2.66 -18.93
CA GLU A 104 -4.43 3.82 -19.77
C GLU A 104 -3.18 4.65 -20.09
N ILE A 105 -2.34 4.91 -19.07
CA ILE A 105 -1.09 5.65 -19.25
C ILE A 105 -0.14 4.89 -20.17
N HIS A 106 0.03 3.58 -19.98
CA HIS A 106 0.86 2.76 -20.86
C HIS A 106 0.40 2.78 -22.31
N THR A 107 -0.90 2.59 -22.55
CA THR A 107 -1.49 2.65 -23.90
C THR A 107 -1.23 4.00 -24.56
N HIS A 108 -1.34 5.09 -23.81
CA HIS A 108 -1.08 6.43 -24.31
C HIS A 108 0.39 6.63 -24.70
N LEU A 109 1.32 6.11 -23.90
CA LEU A 109 2.75 6.18 -24.17
C LEU A 109 3.15 5.36 -25.40
N GLU A 110 2.60 4.16 -25.56
CA GLU A 110 2.83 3.32 -26.75
C GLU A 110 2.38 4.02 -28.04
N ARG A 111 1.23 4.72 -27.99
CA ARG A 111 0.74 5.51 -29.12
C ARG A 111 1.68 6.65 -29.47
N ILE A 112 2.19 7.38 -28.47
CA ILE A 112 3.15 8.47 -28.69
C ILE A 112 4.45 7.93 -29.32
N GLU A 113 4.98 6.80 -28.81
CA GLU A 113 6.20 6.21 -29.36
C GLU A 113 5.99 5.74 -30.82
N ALA A 114 4.83 5.17 -31.14
CA ALA A 114 4.50 4.78 -32.52
C ALA A 114 4.43 5.98 -33.48
N GLU A 115 3.85 7.11 -33.04
CA GLU A 115 3.82 8.35 -33.81
C GLU A 115 5.25 8.89 -34.01
N ILE A 116 6.07 8.95 -32.96
CA ILE A 116 7.47 9.39 -33.04
C ILE A 116 8.30 8.49 -33.97
N ALA A 117 8.11 7.17 -33.89
CA ALA A 117 8.80 6.21 -34.76
C ALA A 117 8.43 6.42 -36.23
N ALA A 118 7.16 6.72 -36.53
CA ALA A 118 6.72 7.04 -37.89
C ALA A 118 7.41 8.28 -38.43
N PHE A 119 7.57 9.35 -37.63
CA PHE A 119 8.31 10.55 -38.05
C PHE A 119 9.80 10.27 -38.29
N ARG A 120 10.44 9.45 -37.44
CA ARG A 120 11.86 9.08 -37.58
C ARG A 120 12.17 8.37 -38.90
N HIS A 121 11.26 7.55 -39.40
CA HIS A 121 11.43 6.80 -40.66
C HIS A 121 11.20 7.63 -41.92
N VAL A 122 10.57 8.82 -41.83
CA VAL A 122 10.29 9.68 -42.98
C VAL A 122 11.47 10.62 -43.30
N GLU A 123 12.36 10.89 -42.33
CA GLU A 123 13.54 11.75 -42.51
C GLU A 123 14.83 11.00 -42.91
N SER A 124 14.78 9.67 -43.10
CA SER A 124 15.89 8.83 -43.57
C SER A 124 15.70 8.36 -45.00
#